data_AF-A0A0F9JCJ2-F1
#
_entry.id   AF-A0A0F9JCJ2-F1
#
_cell.length_a   1.000
_cell.length_b   1.000
_cell.length_c   1.000
_cell.angle_alpha   90.00
_cell.angle_beta   90.00
_cell.angle_gamma   90.00
#
_symmetry.space_group_name_H-M   'P 1'
#
loop_
_entity.id
_entity.type
_entity.pdbx_description
1 polymer ?
#
loop_
_entity_poly.entity_id
_entity_poly.type
_entity_poly.pdbx_seq_one_letter_code
_entity_poly.pdbx_strand_id
1 'polypeptide(L)'
;MDDLAEDIRALINSHSREADSDTPDFILAEYLLASLCAFEVGVNRRDGFYGLHLKLERVHQLHWEFDNHTEFKSQTDAKTGEEIRAWTEATKEEFHLPEGAQWLMVNEDSEYFMRAALPQKVT
;
A
#
# COMPACT_ATOMS: atom_id res chain seq x y z
N MET A 1 6.64 -3.15 11.51
CA MET A 1 7.21 -3.09 10.15
C MET A 1 7.75 -1.68 9.97
N ASP A 2 8.67 -1.27 10.85
CA ASP A 2 9.12 0.14 11.00
C ASP A 2 10.64 0.27 11.28
N ASP A 3 11.43 -0.80 11.11
CA ASP A 3 12.88 -0.76 11.44
C ASP A 3 13.76 -0.26 10.29
N LEU A 4 13.35 -0.43 9.03
CA LEU A 4 14.23 -0.12 7.89
C LEU A 4 14.51 1.39 7.76
N ALA A 5 13.50 2.23 8.02
CA ALA A 5 13.67 3.68 7.99
C ALA A 5 14.62 4.14 9.11
N GLU A 6 14.52 3.53 10.29
CA GLU A 6 15.38 3.80 11.43
C GLU A 6 16.82 3.32 11.21
N ASP A 7 17.00 2.16 10.59
CA ASP A 7 18.31 1.61 10.23
C ASP A 7 19.01 2.48 9.17
N ILE A 8 18.26 2.94 8.17
CA ILE A 8 18.78 3.86 7.14
C ILE A 8 19.18 5.19 7.79
N ARG A 9 18.34 5.74 8.68
CA ARG A 9 18.65 6.96 9.43
C ARG A 9 19.91 6.81 10.27
N ALA A 10 20.03 5.71 11.03
CA ALA A 10 21.19 5.43 11.86
C ALA A 10 22.48 5.28 11.02
N LEU A 11 22.40 4.63 9.86
CA LEU A 11 23.52 4.44 8.95
C LEU A 11 23.97 5.75 8.29
N ILE A 12 23.02 6.61 7.88
CA ILE A 12 23.35 7.95 7.36
C ILE A 12 24.07 8.77 8.43
N ASN A 13 23.54 8.78 9.65
CA ASN A 13 24.13 9.52 10.76
C ASN A 13 25.53 9.02 11.13
N SER A 14 25.79 7.71 11.01
CA SER A 14 27.10 7.14 11.34
C SER A 14 28.16 7.36 10.25
N HIS A 15 27.75 7.68 9.02
CA HIS A 15 28.64 7.90 7.87
C HIS A 15 28.62 9.33 7.32
N SER A 16 27.83 10.25 7.91
CA SER A 16 27.82 11.65 7.55
C SER A 16 29.21 12.24 7.73
N ARG A 17 29.81 12.72 6.62
CA ARG A 17 31.15 13.33 6.59
C ARG A 17 31.10 14.83 6.89
N GLU A 18 29.91 15.37 7.14
CA GLU A 18 29.68 16.78 7.36
C GLU A 18 29.81 17.07 8.86
N ALA A 19 31.05 17.31 9.30
CA ALA A 19 31.30 17.94 10.59
C ALA A 19 31.01 19.46 10.57
N ASP A 20 30.47 20.02 9.47
CA ASP A 20 30.44 21.48 9.24
C ASP A 20 29.52 21.97 8.10
N SER A 21 28.49 21.20 7.68
CA SER A 21 27.49 21.71 6.73
C SER A 21 26.13 21.77 7.42
N ASP A 22 25.56 22.98 7.39
CA ASP A 22 24.23 23.32 7.92
C ASP A 22 23.09 22.69 7.08
N THR A 23 23.35 21.60 6.35
CA THR A 23 22.29 20.85 5.66
C THR A 23 21.64 19.94 6.68
N PRO A 24 20.39 20.18 7.09
CA PRO A 24 19.77 19.36 8.11
C PRO A 24 19.60 17.93 7.60
N ASP A 25 20.10 16.95 8.36
CA ASP A 25 20.15 15.53 7.98
C ASP A 25 18.78 14.94 7.56
N PHE A 26 17.67 15.56 7.99
CA PHE A 26 16.32 15.16 7.56
C PHE A 26 16.09 15.35 6.05
N ILE A 27 16.71 16.35 5.40
CA ILE A 27 16.58 16.57 3.96
C ILE A 27 17.24 15.44 3.18
N LEU A 28 18.39 14.95 3.66
CA LEU A 28 19.09 13.83 3.05
C LEU A 28 18.31 12.53 3.23
N ALA A 29 17.73 12.31 4.41
CA ALA A 29 16.84 11.18 4.66
C ALA A 29 15.60 11.22 3.74
N GLU A 30 14.96 12.38 3.57
CA GLU A 30 13.84 12.57 2.65
C GLU A 30 14.23 12.26 1.19
N TYR A 31 15.39 12.75 0.74
CA TYR A 31 15.91 12.46 -0.59
C TYR A 31 16.14 10.96 -0.81
N LEU A 32 16.70 10.26 0.18
CA LEU A 32 16.97 8.83 0.09
C LEU A 32 15.67 8.01 0.10
N LEU A 33 14.69 8.36 0.93
CA LEU A 33 13.37 7.74 0.92
C LEU A 33 12.66 7.94 -0.42
N ALA A 34 12.68 9.16 -0.97
CA ALA A 34 12.10 9.45 -2.28
C ALA A 34 12.79 8.64 -3.40
N SER A 35 14.11 8.47 -3.31
CA SER A 35 14.90 7.67 -4.24
C SER A 35 14.54 6.18 -4.17
N LEU A 36 14.31 5.64 -2.96
CA LEU A 36 13.86 4.27 -2.76
C LEU A 36 12.45 4.04 -3.32
N CYS A 37 11.51 4.95 -3.06
CA CYS A 37 10.17 4.86 -3.66
C CYS A 37 10.22 4.90 -5.20
N ALA A 38 11.03 5.79 -5.78
CA ALA A 38 11.21 5.86 -7.22
C ALA A 38 11.82 4.58 -7.80
N PHE A 39 12.75 3.97 -7.07
CA PHE A 39 13.35 2.68 -7.43
C PHE A 39 12.33 1.55 -7.43
N GLU A 40 11.50 1.43 -6.39
CA GLU A 40 10.43 0.42 -6.32
C GLU A 40 9.44 0.56 -7.47
N VAL A 41 8.99 1.78 -7.79
CA VAL A 41 8.13 2.05 -8.94
C VAL A 41 8.80 1.59 -10.24
N GLY A 42 10.10 1.87 -10.40
CA GLY A 42 10.87 1.45 -11.56
C GLY A 42 10.99 -0.08 -11.68
N VAL A 43 11.28 -0.77 -10.58
CA VAL A 43 11.37 -2.23 -10.52
C VAL A 43 10.02 -2.87 -10.83
N ASN A 44 8.93 -2.39 -10.23
CA ASN A 44 7.59 -2.93 -10.48
C ASN A 44 7.16 -2.75 -11.95
N ARG A 45 7.45 -1.58 -12.55
CA ARG A 45 7.21 -1.36 -13.99
C ARG A 45 8.06 -2.27 -14.86
N ARG A 46 9.34 -2.43 -14.52
CA ARG A 46 10.26 -3.33 -15.24
C ARG A 46 9.79 -4.78 -15.16
N ASP A 47 9.38 -5.23 -13.99
CA ASP A 47 8.89 -6.59 -13.77
C ASP A 47 7.57 -6.82 -14.52
N GLY A 48 6.69 -5.80 -14.58
CA GLY A 48 5.54 -5.77 -15.48
C GLY A 48 5.90 -5.88 -16.97
N PHE A 49 6.94 -5.17 -17.43
CA PHE A 49 7.40 -5.25 -18.82
C PHE A 49 7.89 -6.66 -19.20
N TYR A 50 8.54 -7.38 -18.28
CA TYR A 50 8.98 -8.76 -18.51
C TYR A 50 7.91 -9.81 -18.23
N GLY A 51 6.68 -9.42 -17.86
CA GLY A 51 5.62 -10.35 -17.45
C GLY A 51 5.95 -11.09 -16.14
N LEU A 52 6.97 -10.62 -15.41
CA LEU A 52 7.35 -11.05 -14.07
C LEU A 52 6.49 -10.30 -13.04
N HIS A 53 5.18 -10.12 -13.29
CA HIS A 53 4.30 -9.88 -12.15
C HIS A 53 4.54 -11.06 -11.22
N LEU A 54 5.17 -10.79 -10.07
CA LEU A 54 5.08 -11.67 -8.92
C LEU A 54 3.61 -12.06 -8.90
N LYS A 55 3.34 -13.37 -9.04
CA LYS A 55 2.01 -13.92 -8.85
C LYS A 55 1.69 -13.77 -7.37
N LEU A 56 1.58 -12.53 -6.91
CA LEU A 56 0.78 -12.22 -5.76
C LEU A 56 -0.60 -12.70 -6.20
N GLU A 57 -1.03 -13.78 -5.57
CA GLU A 57 -2.38 -14.28 -5.73
C GLU A 57 -3.27 -13.10 -5.40
N ARG A 58 -3.90 -12.50 -6.43
CA ARG A 58 -4.65 -11.27 -6.27
C ARG A 58 -5.76 -11.52 -5.27
N VAL A 59 -5.56 -11.07 -4.04
CA VAL A 59 -6.59 -11.15 -3.01
C VAL A 59 -7.54 -10.00 -3.25
N HIS A 60 -8.80 -10.34 -3.46
CA HIS A 60 -9.90 -9.39 -3.51
C HIS A 60 -10.49 -9.29 -2.11
N GLN A 61 -10.63 -8.08 -1.60
CA GLN A 61 -11.22 -7.79 -0.30
C GLN A 61 -12.46 -6.93 -0.48
N LEU A 62 -13.52 -7.24 0.24
CA LEU A 62 -14.74 -6.47 0.25
C LEU A 62 -14.90 -5.78 1.60
N HIS A 63 -15.14 -4.47 1.55
CA HIS A 63 -15.27 -3.60 2.71
C HIS A 63 -16.58 -2.80 2.64
N TRP A 64 -17.07 -2.38 3.80
CA TRP A 64 -17.95 -1.22 3.91
C TRP A 64 -17.12 0.03 4.05
N GLU A 65 -17.53 1.12 3.42
CA GLU A 65 -16.97 2.45 3.64
C GLU A 65 -18.08 3.40 4.13
N PHE A 66 -17.81 4.12 5.20
CA PHE A 66 -18.66 5.16 5.77
C PHE A 66 -17.80 6.23 6.46
N ASP A 67 -18.06 7.52 6.22
CA ASP A 67 -17.39 8.65 6.90
C ASP A 67 -15.86 8.48 7.12
N ASN A 68 -15.11 8.21 6.04
CA ASN A 68 -13.66 7.97 6.04
C ASN A 68 -13.18 6.78 6.89
N HIS A 69 -14.10 5.89 7.27
CA HIS A 69 -13.80 4.62 7.92
C HIS A 69 -14.14 3.47 6.96
N THR A 70 -13.27 2.47 6.91
CA THR A 70 -13.51 1.22 6.18
C THR A 70 -13.56 0.04 7.12
N GLU A 71 -14.54 -0.84 6.93
CA GLU A 71 -14.67 -2.08 7.69
C GLU A 71 -14.61 -3.29 6.76
N PHE A 72 -13.64 -4.17 6.99
CA PHE A 72 -13.47 -5.41 6.26
C PHE A 72 -14.66 -6.38 6.47
N LYS A 73 -15.08 -7.07 5.41
CA LYS A 73 -16.14 -8.09 5.47
C LYS A 73 -15.67 -9.47 5.05
N SER A 74 -14.99 -9.57 3.91
CA SER A 74 -14.58 -10.86 3.37
C SER A 74 -13.40 -10.69 2.42
N GLN A 75 -12.68 -11.77 2.17
CA GLN A 75 -11.62 -11.85 1.16
C GLN A 75 -11.72 -13.12 0.34
N THR A 76 -11.24 -13.07 -0.91
CA THR A 76 -11.16 -14.21 -1.82
C THR A 76 -9.91 -14.15 -2.69
N ASP A 77 -9.39 -15.30 -3.08
CA ASP A 77 -8.33 -15.50 -4.07
C ASP A 77 -8.89 -15.83 -5.48
N ALA A 78 -10.19 -15.59 -5.68
CA ALA A 78 -10.89 -15.80 -6.94
C ALA A 78 -10.13 -15.20 -8.13
N LYS A 79 -9.96 -15.99 -9.20
CA LYS A 79 -9.05 -15.67 -10.31
C LYS A 79 -9.79 -15.11 -11.51
N THR A 80 -11.09 -15.38 -11.61
CA THR A 80 -11.93 -14.99 -12.73
C THR A 80 -12.97 -13.96 -12.32
N GLY A 81 -13.38 -13.10 -13.27
CA GLY A 81 -14.44 -12.12 -13.03
C GLY A 81 -15.81 -12.75 -12.76
N GLU A 82 -16.01 -14.03 -13.06
CA GLU A 82 -17.23 -14.76 -12.71
C GLU A 82 -17.21 -15.19 -11.23
N GLU A 83 -16.11 -15.79 -10.78
CA GLU A 83 -15.90 -16.17 -9.38
C GLU A 83 -15.96 -14.95 -8.45
N ILE A 84 -15.30 -13.84 -8.83
CA ILE A 84 -15.31 -12.59 -8.06
C ILE A 84 -16.74 -12.06 -7.91
N ARG A 85 -17.53 -12.11 -8.99
CA ARG A 85 -18.92 -11.63 -8.98
C ARG A 85 -19.80 -12.50 -8.10
N ALA A 86 -19.69 -13.82 -8.24
CA ALA A 86 -20.44 -14.78 -7.43
C ALA A 86 -20.14 -14.61 -5.93
N TRP A 87 -18.84 -14.51 -5.59
CA TRP A 87 -18.42 -14.24 -4.21
C TRP A 87 -18.90 -12.87 -3.70
N THR A 88 -18.85 -11.84 -4.53
CA THR A 88 -19.32 -10.49 -4.15
C THR A 88 -20.80 -10.51 -3.80
N GLU A 89 -21.63 -11.12 -4.64
CA GLU A 89 -23.08 -11.19 -4.39
C GLU A 89 -23.40 -12.05 -3.17
N ALA A 90 -22.74 -13.20 -2.99
CA ALA A 90 -22.90 -14.02 -1.80
C ALA A 90 -22.52 -13.25 -0.50
N THR A 91 -21.43 -12.47 -0.55
CA THR A 91 -21.00 -11.66 0.59
C THR A 91 -22.00 -10.53 0.89
N LYS A 92 -22.61 -9.92 -0.13
CA LYS A 92 -23.64 -8.89 0.04
C LYS A 92 -24.94 -9.45 0.62
N GLU A 93 -25.27 -10.70 0.32
CA GLU A 93 -26.42 -11.39 0.92
C GLU A 93 -26.17 -11.72 2.39
N GLU A 94 -24.94 -12.11 2.74
CA GLU A 94 -24.54 -12.39 4.13
C GLU A 94 -24.48 -11.12 4.99
N PHE A 95 -23.89 -10.05 4.45
CA PHE A 95 -23.62 -8.81 5.17
C PHE A 95 -24.45 -7.65 4.61
N HIS A 96 -25.47 -7.25 5.37
CA HIS A 96 -26.35 -6.15 4.98
C HIS A 96 -25.61 -4.81 5.02
N LEU A 97 -25.68 -4.03 3.94
CA LEU A 97 -25.05 -2.71 3.86
C LEU A 97 -25.72 -1.72 4.84
N PRO A 98 -24.98 -1.15 5.79
CA PRO A 98 -25.52 -0.14 6.71
C PRO A 98 -26.00 1.12 5.97
N GLU A 99 -26.93 1.86 6.59
CA GLU A 99 -27.40 3.13 6.05
C GLU A 99 -26.25 4.15 5.95
N GLY A 100 -26.10 4.78 4.78
CA GLY A 100 -25.02 5.72 4.51
C GLY A 100 -23.67 5.08 4.16
N ALA A 101 -23.55 3.75 4.20
CA ALA A 101 -22.34 3.04 3.77
C ALA A 101 -22.37 2.72 2.28
N GLN A 102 -21.19 2.54 1.68
CA GLN A 102 -21.02 1.99 0.33
C GLN A 102 -20.09 0.77 0.33
N TRP A 103 -20.27 -0.10 -0.67
CA TRP A 103 -19.37 -1.22 -0.90
C TRP A 103 -18.09 -0.75 -1.57
N LEU A 104 -16.95 -1.13 -0.99
CA LEU A 104 -15.63 -0.86 -1.55
C LEU A 104 -14.92 -2.19 -1.81
N MET A 105 -14.59 -2.44 -3.08
CA MET A 105 -13.74 -3.56 -3.48
C MET A 105 -12.29 -3.09 -3.53
N VAL A 106 -11.43 -3.78 -2.80
CA VAL A 106 -10.03 -3.43 -2.64
C VAL A 106 -9.18 -4.62 -3.09
N ASN A 107 -8.14 -4.33 -3.85
CA ASN A 107 -7.07 -5.28 -4.18
C ASN A 107 -5.73 -4.58 -4.02
N GLU A 108 -4.63 -5.33 -4.17
CA GLU A 108 -3.26 -4.82 -4.03
C GLU A 108 -2.93 -3.66 -5.00
N ASP A 109 -3.65 -3.58 -6.13
CA ASP A 109 -3.50 -2.52 -7.14
C ASP A 109 -4.36 -1.28 -6.84
N SER A 110 -5.21 -1.31 -5.81
CA SER A 110 -6.08 -0.20 -5.47
C SER A 110 -5.31 0.92 -4.76
N GLU A 111 -5.61 2.18 -5.11
CA GLU A 111 -5.00 3.34 -4.45
C GLU A 111 -5.20 3.32 -2.93
N TYR A 112 -6.28 2.70 -2.45
CA TYR A 112 -6.59 2.58 -1.02
C TYR A 112 -5.54 1.72 -0.29
N PHE A 113 -5.17 0.57 -0.85
CA PHE A 113 -4.13 -0.30 -0.29
C PHE A 113 -2.76 0.39 -0.33
N MET A 114 -2.44 1.04 -1.45
CA MET A 114 -1.20 1.80 -1.60
C MET A 114 -1.11 2.98 -0.62
N ARG A 115 -2.22 3.69 -0.34
CA ARG A 115 -2.25 4.79 0.63
C ARG A 115 -2.19 4.31 2.08
N ALA A 116 -2.81 3.17 2.41
CA ALA A 116 -2.72 2.58 3.75
C ALA A 116 -1.31 2.03 4.05
N ALA A 117 -0.59 1.55 3.03
CA ALA A 117 0.79 1.11 3.14
C ALA A 117 1.82 2.26 3.22
N LEU A 118 1.42 3.48 2.81
CA LEU A 118 2.25 4.66 2.94
C LEU A 118 1.99 5.31 4.32
N PRO A 119 3.03 5.64 5.09
CA PRO A 119 2.85 6.33 6.36
C PRO A 119 2.11 7.65 6.12
N GLN A 120 0.97 7.83 6.82
CA GLN A 120 0.23 9.09 6.74
C GLN A 120 1.13 10.23 7.22
N LYS A 121 1.24 11.29 6.42
CA LYS A 121 1.91 12.53 6.83
C LYS A 121 1.23 13.05 8.09
N VAL A 122 1.90 12.93 9.22
CA VAL A 122 1.55 13.65 10.44
C VAL A 122 1.73 15.14 10.13
N THR A 123 0.64 15.89 10.22
CA THR A 123 0.61 17.34 9.99
C THR A 123 0.96 18.08 11.28
#